data_AF-A0A972I2Q8-F1
#
_entry.id   AF-A0A972I2Q8-F1
#
_cell.length_a   1.000
_cell.length_b   1.000
_cell.length_c   1.000
_cell.angle_alpha   90.00
_cell.angle_beta   90.00
_cell.angle_gamma   90.00
#
_symmetry.space_group_name_H-M   'P 1'
#
loop_
_entity.id
_entity.type
_entity.pdbx_description
1 polymer ?
#
loop_
_entity_poly.entity_id
_entity_poly.type
_entity_poly.pdbx_seq_one_letter_code
_entity_poly.pdbx_strand_id
1 'polypeptide(L)'
;MSRFPKQKLIIEKTKKKINDKKLNKDMIGSSICLKNLALIKSNEAMSSDYIIEQLMENSNELKPYYMKSLSYYRNGNPEMAFKYMTEALDNKNMRNFVSILKKLDNMDAGAMIEQIDTFNSSLIAERETFNKKLADRNSLIFTVIVTINIFALLLNFAVVVVFMDAINMLNVIW
;
A
#
# COMPACT_ATOMS: atom_id res chain seq x y z
N MET A 1 -32.65 -2.89 -14.49
CA MET A 1 -32.52 -2.01 -13.29
C MET A 1 -31.12 -2.17 -12.70
N SER A 2 -30.28 -1.14 -12.87
CA SER A 2 -29.04 -0.78 -12.14
C SER A 2 -27.92 -1.82 -11.88
N ARG A 3 -27.10 -2.15 -12.90
CA ARG A 3 -25.72 -2.71 -12.73
C ARG A 3 -24.63 -1.63 -12.51
N PHE A 4 -24.99 -0.36 -12.64
CA PHE A 4 -24.09 0.80 -12.60
C PHE A 4 -23.47 1.19 -11.22
N PRO A 5 -24.11 0.97 -10.04
CA PRO A 5 -23.55 1.47 -8.78
C PRO A 5 -22.36 0.63 -8.28
N LYS A 6 -22.36 -0.68 -8.55
CA LYS A 6 -21.25 -1.57 -8.15
C LYS A 6 -19.96 -1.28 -8.93
N GLN A 7 -20.08 -0.98 -10.23
CA GLN A 7 -18.92 -0.66 -11.07
C GLN A 7 -18.27 0.67 -10.67
N LYS A 8 -19.05 1.73 -10.42
CA LYS A 8 -18.53 3.00 -9.89
C LYS A 8 -17.80 2.81 -8.55
N LEU A 9 -18.38 2.04 -7.63
CA LEU A 9 -17.77 1.76 -6.32
C LEU A 9 -16.43 1.01 -6.45
N ILE A 10 -16.32 0.06 -7.38
CA ILE A 10 -15.06 -0.68 -7.62
C ILE A 10 -14.00 0.26 -8.19
N ILE A 11 -14.37 1.13 -9.14
CA ILE A 11 -13.46 2.11 -9.75
C ILE A 11 -12.94 3.10 -8.71
N GLU A 12 -13.82 3.65 -7.86
CA GLU A 12 -13.43 4.55 -6.76
C GLU A 12 -12.51 3.86 -5.75
N LYS A 13 -12.84 2.64 -5.32
CA LYS A 13 -11.97 1.85 -4.42
C LYS A 13 -10.60 1.57 -5.03
N THR A 14 -10.54 1.36 -6.34
CA THR A 14 -9.30 1.09 -7.06
C THR A 14 -8.46 2.36 -7.21
N LYS A 15 -9.09 3.49 -7.57
CA LYS A 15 -8.44 4.81 -7.61
C LYS A 15 -7.87 5.20 -6.24
N LYS A 16 -8.65 5.02 -5.17
CA LYS A 16 -8.21 5.28 -3.80
C LYS A 16 -6.97 4.45 -3.46
N LYS A 17 -6.98 3.14 -3.72
CA LYS A 17 -5.81 2.26 -3.49
C LYS A 17 -4.57 2.66 -4.28
N ILE A 18 -4.72 3.06 -5.54
CA ILE A 18 -3.60 3.52 -6.37
C ILE A 18 -3.02 4.81 -5.78
N ASN A 19 -3.87 5.74 -5.37
CA ASN A 19 -3.47 6.98 -4.72
C ASN A 19 -2.75 6.71 -3.39
N ASP A 20 -3.29 5.83 -2.55
CA ASP A 20 -2.66 5.41 -1.29
C ASP A 20 -1.28 4.79 -1.52
N LYS A 21 -1.11 4.00 -2.59
CA LYS A 21 0.18 3.39 -2.94
C LYS A 21 1.21 4.45 -3.35
N LYS A 22 0.79 5.45 -4.13
CA LYS A 22 1.62 6.59 -4.55
C LYS A 22 2.01 7.45 -3.36
N LEU A 23 1.06 7.82 -2.52
CA LEU A 23 1.29 8.53 -1.26
C LEU A 23 2.27 7.77 -0.37
N ASN A 24 2.04 6.47 -0.11
CA ASN A 24 2.97 5.66 0.68
C ASN A 24 4.38 5.61 0.06
N LYS A 25 4.53 5.69 -1.26
CA LYS A 25 5.85 5.72 -1.93
C LYS A 25 6.53 7.05 -1.65
N ASP A 26 5.79 8.14 -1.79
CA ASP A 26 6.28 9.49 -1.54
C ASP A 26 6.62 9.68 -0.06
N MET A 27 5.84 9.10 0.86
CA MET A 27 6.14 9.08 2.30
C MET A 27 7.45 8.37 2.64
N ILE A 28 7.77 7.26 1.95
CA ILE A 28 9.08 6.59 2.09
C ILE A 28 10.19 7.48 1.52
N GLY A 29 9.95 8.18 0.42
CA GLY A 29 10.91 9.15 -0.11
C GLY A 29 11.18 10.28 0.88
N SER A 30 10.11 10.87 1.43
CA SER A 30 10.19 11.91 2.46
C SER A 30 10.88 11.43 3.73
N SER A 31 10.65 10.20 4.18
CA SER A 31 11.30 9.66 5.38
C SER A 31 12.80 9.40 5.15
N ILE A 32 13.19 8.97 3.95
CA ILE A 32 14.60 8.85 3.56
C ILE A 32 15.27 10.22 3.51
N CYS A 33 14.62 11.21 2.89
CA CYS A 33 15.08 12.60 2.90
C CYS A 33 15.27 13.10 4.34
N LEU A 34 14.28 12.86 5.20
CA LEU A 34 14.32 13.24 6.60
C LEU A 34 15.47 12.54 7.37
N LYS A 35 15.70 11.24 7.12
CA LYS A 35 16.83 10.48 7.69
C LYS A 35 18.16 11.08 7.24
N ASN A 36 18.29 11.42 5.97
CA ASN A 36 19.50 12.03 5.41
C ASN A 36 19.75 13.41 6.04
N LEU A 37 18.71 14.22 6.21
CA LEU A 37 18.81 15.51 6.90
C LEU A 37 19.28 15.33 8.35
N ALA A 38 18.69 14.40 9.10
CA ALA A 38 19.08 14.10 10.47
C ALA A 38 20.54 13.61 10.59
N LEU A 39 21.01 12.80 9.64
CA LEU A 39 22.40 12.32 9.58
C LEU A 39 23.39 13.45 9.30
N ILE A 40 23.08 14.33 8.33
CA ILE A 40 23.96 15.42 7.92
C ILE A 40 24.04 16.51 8.99
N LYS A 41 22.93 16.78 9.68
CA LYS A 41 22.78 17.88 10.64
C LYS A 41 22.72 17.42 12.10
N SER A 42 23.27 16.25 12.41
CA SER A 42 23.26 15.67 13.77
C SER A 42 23.84 16.59 14.87
N ASN A 43 24.60 17.62 14.49
CA ASN A 43 25.20 18.62 15.37
C ASN A 43 24.57 20.03 15.31
N GLU A 44 23.51 20.26 14.52
CA GLU A 44 22.85 21.57 14.40
C GLU A 44 21.33 21.46 14.54
N ALA A 45 20.71 22.32 15.36
CA ALA A 45 19.27 22.41 15.44
C ALA A 45 18.70 22.93 14.11
N MET A 46 18.06 22.05 13.33
CA MET A 46 17.32 22.45 12.14
C MET A 46 15.93 22.93 12.52
N SER A 47 15.51 24.09 12.01
CA SER A 47 14.13 24.52 12.14
C SER A 47 13.21 23.58 11.36
N SER A 48 12.07 23.23 11.94
CA SER A 48 11.02 22.50 11.23
C SER A 48 10.54 23.20 9.93
N ASP A 49 10.69 24.53 9.79
CA ASP A 49 10.44 25.26 8.54
C ASP A 49 11.28 24.72 7.38
N TYR A 50 12.61 24.72 7.56
CA TYR A 50 13.56 24.18 6.59
C TYR A 50 13.32 22.70 6.31
N ILE A 51 12.99 21.90 7.33
CA ILE A 51 12.69 20.47 7.11
C ILE A 51 11.47 20.31 6.22
N ILE A 52 10.37 21.03 6.49
CA ILE A 52 9.15 20.96 5.67
C ILE A 52 9.44 21.44 4.24
N GLU A 53 10.27 22.47 4.06
CA GLU A 53 10.70 22.94 2.75
C GLU A 53 11.49 21.88 1.98
N GLN A 54 12.47 21.22 2.61
CA GLN A 54 13.22 20.14 1.97
C GLN A 54 12.34 18.92 1.62
N LEU A 55 11.38 18.58 2.49
CA LEU A 55 10.40 17.53 2.18
C LEU A 55 9.48 17.92 1.01
N MET A 56 9.10 19.20 0.90
CA MET A 56 8.32 19.73 -0.23
C MET A 56 9.11 19.65 -1.54
N GLU A 57 10.39 20.00 -1.53
CA GLU A 57 11.23 20.01 -2.72
C GLU A 57 11.49 18.60 -3.27
N ASN A 58 11.59 17.61 -2.37
CA ASN A 58 11.92 16.22 -2.70
C ASN A 58 10.69 15.29 -2.82
N SER A 59 9.48 15.84 -2.80
CA SER A 59 8.23 15.07 -2.93
C SER A 59 7.45 15.41 -4.20
N ASN A 60 6.63 14.47 -4.64
CA ASN A 60 5.77 14.64 -5.81
C ASN A 60 4.31 14.80 -5.39
N GLU A 61 3.74 13.73 -4.84
CA GLU A 61 2.33 13.63 -4.47
C GLU A 61 2.04 14.35 -3.14
N LEU A 62 3.03 14.41 -2.23
CA LEU A 62 2.92 15.11 -0.95
C LEU A 62 3.23 16.60 -1.04
N LYS A 63 3.84 17.05 -2.14
CA LYS A 63 4.22 18.45 -2.38
C LYS A 63 3.13 19.48 -2.07
N PRO A 64 1.88 19.36 -2.56
CA PRO A 64 0.83 20.34 -2.25
C PRO A 64 0.45 20.37 -0.77
N TYR A 65 0.62 19.25 -0.05
CA TYR A 65 0.34 19.17 1.38
C TYR A 65 1.45 19.82 2.19
N TYR A 66 2.72 19.59 1.83
CA TYR A 66 3.84 20.28 2.44
C TYR A 66 3.82 21.77 2.16
N MET A 67 3.52 22.20 0.94
CA MET A 67 3.44 23.63 0.59
C MET A 67 2.43 24.37 1.48
N LYS A 68 1.25 23.77 1.70
CA LYS A 68 0.24 24.37 2.58
C LYS A 68 0.62 24.28 4.07
N SER A 69 1.25 23.18 4.49
CA SER A 69 1.83 23.05 5.83
C SER A 69 2.90 24.12 6.10
N LEU A 70 3.80 24.34 5.14
CA LEU A 70 4.86 25.35 5.21
C LEU A 70 4.28 26.75 5.31
N SER A 71 3.22 27.04 4.55
CA SER A 71 2.50 28.32 4.67
C SER A 71 1.92 28.54 6.07
N TYR A 72 1.27 27.53 6.67
CA TYR A 72 0.79 27.64 8.06
C TYR A 72 1.94 27.84 9.05
N TYR A 73 3.05 27.12 8.86
CA TYR A 73 4.23 27.21 9.72
C TYR A 73 4.86 28.61 9.66
N ARG A 74 5.09 29.15 8.46
CA ARG A 74 5.66 30.50 8.23
C ARG A 74 4.75 31.63 8.70
N ASN A 75 3.44 31.40 8.75
CA ASN A 75 2.47 32.35 9.30
C ASN A 75 2.32 32.27 10.83
N GLY A 76 3.23 31.56 11.52
CA GLY A 76 3.23 31.46 12.98
C GLY A 76 2.17 30.49 13.55
N ASN A 77 1.62 29.59 12.72
CA ASN A 77 0.66 28.59 13.14
C ASN A 77 1.17 27.15 12.91
N PRO A 78 2.20 26.71 13.66
CA PRO A 78 2.80 25.39 13.50
C PRO A 78 1.84 24.26 13.86
N GLU A 79 0.87 24.50 14.74
CA GLU A 79 -0.12 23.50 15.14
C GLU A 79 -1.04 23.15 13.98
N MET A 80 -1.50 24.16 13.22
CA MET A 80 -2.31 23.96 12.01
C MET A 80 -1.52 23.35 10.86
N ALA A 81 -0.21 23.61 10.75
CA ALA A 81 0.65 23.03 9.73
C ALA A 81 0.58 21.50 9.74
N PHE A 82 0.82 20.90 10.91
CA PHE A 82 0.79 19.45 11.08
C PHE A 82 -0.64 18.89 11.13
N LYS A 83 -1.59 19.61 11.73
CA LYS A 83 -3.00 19.20 11.78
C LYS A 83 -3.61 19.08 10.37
N TYR A 84 -3.33 20.06 9.50
CA TYR A 84 -3.78 20.04 8.11
C TYR A 84 -3.32 18.78 7.38
N MET A 85 -2.06 18.37 7.51
CA MET A 85 -1.57 17.15 6.85
C MET A 85 -2.30 15.90 7.33
N THR A 86 -2.60 15.78 8.64
CA THR A 86 -3.32 14.62 9.17
C THR A 86 -4.80 14.58 8.80
N GLU A 87 -5.44 15.75 8.64
CA GLU A 87 -6.87 15.85 8.28
C GLU A 87 -7.09 15.72 6.76
N ALA A 88 -6.20 16.32 5.96
CA ALA A 88 -6.29 16.28 4.51
C ALA A 88 -5.95 14.89 3.94
N LEU A 89 -5.16 14.10 4.68
CA LEU A 89 -4.78 12.75 4.34
C LEU A 89 -5.12 11.82 5.52
N ASP A 90 -6.40 11.45 5.61
CA ASP A 90 -6.91 10.50 6.62
C ASP A 90 -6.39 9.08 6.37
N ASN A 91 -5.11 8.88 6.70
CA ASN A 91 -4.40 7.62 6.60
C ASN A 91 -3.58 7.44 7.88
N LYS A 92 -3.64 6.23 8.47
CA LYS A 92 -2.85 5.84 9.64
C LYS A 92 -1.35 6.12 9.42
N ASN A 93 -0.84 5.84 8.23
CA ASN A 93 0.55 6.05 7.89
C ASN A 93 0.91 7.54 7.95
N MET A 94 0.04 8.42 7.45
CA MET A 94 0.23 9.86 7.52
C MET A 94 0.25 10.36 8.97
N ARG A 95 -0.68 9.89 9.81
CA ARG A 95 -0.68 10.23 11.24
C ARG A 95 0.63 9.84 11.92
N ASN A 96 1.14 8.65 11.64
CA ASN A 96 2.41 8.18 12.18
C ASN A 96 3.57 9.06 11.70
N PHE A 97 3.62 9.36 10.40
CA PHE A 97 4.67 10.20 9.83
C PHE A 97 4.66 11.62 10.39
N VAL A 98 3.48 12.26 10.50
CA VAL A 98 3.36 13.58 11.12
C VAL A 98 3.72 13.56 12.60
N SER A 99 3.48 12.45 13.31
CA SER A 99 3.92 12.29 14.70
C SER A 99 5.45 12.33 14.84
N ILE A 100 6.18 11.76 13.86
CA ILE A 100 7.64 11.87 13.79
C ILE A 100 8.03 13.34 13.53
N LEU A 101 7.39 13.99 12.56
CA LEU A 101 7.68 15.40 12.22
C LEU A 101 7.45 16.36 13.39
N LYS A 102 6.39 16.17 14.18
CA LYS A 102 6.10 17.03 15.34
C LYS A 102 7.17 16.97 16.43
N LYS A 103 7.95 15.90 16.48
CA LYS A 103 8.96 15.67 17.52
C LYS A 103 10.37 16.09 17.07
N LEU A 104 10.52 16.58 15.84
CA LEU A 104 11.82 16.93 15.24
C LEU A 104 12.62 17.89 16.11
N ASP A 105 11.98 18.96 16.60
CA ASP A 105 12.67 20.00 17.35
C ASP A 105 13.16 19.53 18.74
N ASN A 106 12.70 18.36 19.23
CA ASN A 106 12.95 17.86 20.59
C ASN A 106 13.57 16.45 20.63
N MET A 107 13.99 15.88 19.50
CA MET A 107 14.48 14.49 19.42
C MET A 107 15.96 14.47 19.02
N ASP A 108 16.76 13.62 19.67
CA ASP A 108 18.13 13.39 19.23
C ASP A 108 18.14 12.64 17.88
N ALA A 109 19.19 12.86 17.09
CA ALA A 109 19.29 12.29 15.75
C ALA A 109 19.22 10.75 15.73
N GLY A 110 19.71 10.08 16.78
CA GLY A 110 19.70 8.62 16.89
C GLY A 110 18.29 8.06 17.05
N ALA A 111 17.53 8.57 18.04
CA ALA A 111 16.14 8.18 18.26
C ALA A 111 15.24 8.50 17.05
N MET A 112 15.53 9.61 16.35
CA MET A 112 14.83 10.00 15.14
C MET A 112 15.05 9.00 13.99
N ILE A 113 16.28 8.57 13.77
CA ILE A 113 16.62 7.57 12.74
C ILE A 113 15.90 6.24 13.02
N GLU A 114 15.88 5.79 14.27
CA GLU A 114 15.21 4.55 14.67
C GLU A 114 13.69 4.58 14.40
N GLN A 115 13.04 5.72 14.72
CA GLN A 115 11.60 5.89 14.44
C GLN A 115 11.31 5.93 12.94
N ILE A 116 12.18 6.55 12.15
CA ILE A 116 12.08 6.57 10.69
C ILE A 116 12.24 5.16 10.10
N ASP A 117 13.21 4.38 10.58
CA ASP A 117 13.44 3.01 10.11
C ASP A 117 12.28 2.07 10.48
N THR A 118 11.74 2.22 11.69
CA THR A 118 10.53 1.50 12.13
C THR A 118 9.33 1.85 11.24
N PHE A 119 9.14 3.13 10.97
CA PHE A 119 8.08 3.61 10.09
C PHE A 119 8.22 3.05 8.67
N ASN A 120 9.41 3.11 8.07
CA ASN A 120 9.68 2.58 6.74
C ASN A 120 9.45 1.06 6.66
N SER A 121 9.91 0.33 7.66
CA SER A 121 9.71 -1.11 7.77
C SER A 121 8.22 -1.46 7.83
N SER A 122 7.43 -0.67 8.57
CA SER A 122 5.97 -0.86 8.64
C SER A 122 5.29 -0.64 7.28
N LEU A 123 5.71 0.37 6.51
CA LEU A 123 5.17 0.63 5.16
C LEU A 123 5.55 -0.47 4.17
N ILE A 124 6.75 -1.01 4.28
CA ILE A 124 7.22 -2.13 3.45
C ILE A 124 6.43 -3.39 3.80
N ALA A 125 6.27 -3.71 5.09
CA ALA A 125 5.52 -4.87 5.55
C ALA A 125 4.03 -4.83 5.13
N GLU A 126 3.39 -3.65 5.18
CA GLU A 126 2.02 -3.48 4.66
C GLU A 126 1.92 -3.78 3.16
N ARG A 127 2.93 -3.35 2.37
CA ARG A 127 2.99 -3.66 0.93
C ARG A 127 3.20 -5.14 0.67
N GLU A 128 4.09 -5.78 1.42
CA GLU A 128 4.34 -7.22 1.30
C GLU A 128 3.10 -8.04 1.65
N THR A 129 2.41 -7.68 2.73
CA THR A 129 1.16 -8.34 3.15
C THR A 129 0.09 -8.21 2.07
N PHE A 130 -0.03 -7.04 1.44
CA PHE A 130 -0.96 -6.83 0.34
C PHE A 130 -0.60 -7.67 -0.89
N ASN A 131 0.67 -7.70 -1.26
CA ASN A 131 1.16 -8.48 -2.40
C ASN A 131 1.00 -10.00 -2.17
N LYS A 132 1.31 -10.49 -0.97
CA LYS A 132 1.07 -11.89 -0.56
C LYS A 132 -0.42 -12.24 -0.67
N LYS A 133 -1.32 -11.43 -0.12
CA LYS A 133 -2.78 -11.64 -0.25
C LYS A 133 -3.26 -11.72 -1.71
N LEU A 134 -2.66 -10.96 -2.62
CA LEU A 134 -2.99 -11.03 -4.04
C LEU A 134 -2.43 -12.30 -4.69
N ALA A 135 -1.18 -12.66 -4.37
CA ALA A 135 -0.54 -13.88 -4.86
C ALA A 135 -1.30 -15.13 -4.40
N ASP A 136 -1.69 -15.18 -3.12
CA ASP A 136 -2.48 -16.28 -2.54
C ASP A 136 -3.81 -16.44 -3.27
N ARG A 137 -4.50 -15.34 -3.56
CA ARG A 137 -5.78 -15.38 -4.26
C ARG A 137 -5.63 -15.88 -5.70
N ASN A 138 -4.57 -15.46 -6.40
CA ASN A 138 -4.28 -15.94 -7.74
C ASN A 138 -3.90 -17.43 -7.75
N SER A 139 -3.13 -17.87 -6.75
CA SER A 139 -2.77 -19.28 -6.53
C SER A 139 -4.02 -20.15 -6.32
N LEU A 140 -4.95 -19.72 -5.46
CA LEU A 140 -6.21 -20.44 -5.24
C LEU A 140 -7.04 -20.60 -6.51
N ILE A 141 -7.14 -19.55 -7.35
CA ILE A 141 -7.87 -19.61 -8.62
C ILE A 141 -7.22 -20.64 -9.56
N PHE A 142 -5.89 -20.62 -9.67
CA PHE A 142 -5.16 -21.57 -10.50
C PHE A 142 -5.39 -23.01 -10.03
N THR A 143 -5.30 -23.25 -8.72
CA THR A 143 -5.58 -24.57 -8.12
C THR A 143 -6.99 -25.06 -8.47
N VAL A 144 -8.01 -24.20 -8.34
CA VAL A 144 -9.39 -24.57 -8.70
C VAL A 144 -9.51 -24.94 -10.18
N ILE A 145 -8.90 -24.16 -11.08
CA ILE A 145 -8.92 -24.44 -12.53
C ILE A 145 -8.24 -25.78 -12.84
N VAL A 146 -7.09 -26.04 -12.23
CA VAL A 146 -6.36 -27.31 -12.40
C VAL A 146 -7.20 -28.48 -11.90
N THR A 147 -7.81 -28.37 -10.71
CA THR A 147 -8.66 -29.42 -10.15
C THR A 147 -9.86 -29.74 -11.04
N ILE A 148 -10.52 -28.72 -11.61
CA ILE A 148 -11.64 -28.91 -12.54
C ILE A 148 -11.18 -29.67 -13.80
N ASN A 149 -10.01 -29.32 -14.35
CA ASN A 149 -9.47 -30.00 -15.52
C ASN A 149 -9.14 -31.47 -15.24
N ILE A 150 -8.50 -31.77 -14.11
CA ILE A 150 -8.23 -33.15 -13.70
C ILE A 150 -9.55 -33.93 -13.54
N PHE A 151 -10.55 -33.33 -12.92
CA PHE A 151 -11.86 -33.97 -12.75
C PHE A 151 -12.55 -34.23 -14.09
N ALA A 152 -12.49 -33.29 -15.04
CA ALA A 152 -13.04 -33.47 -16.37
C ALA A 152 -12.34 -34.60 -17.15
N LEU A 153 -11.00 -34.71 -17.02
CA LEU A 153 -10.24 -35.82 -17.60
C LEU A 153 -10.66 -37.17 -17.01
N LEU A 154 -10.83 -37.26 -15.68
CA LEU A 154 -11.29 -38.47 -15.01
C LEU A 154 -12.72 -38.85 -15.43
N LEU A 155 -13.62 -37.88 -15.55
CA LEU A 155 -14.98 -38.11 -16.00
C LEU A 155 -14.99 -38.63 -17.44
N ASN A 156 -14.19 -38.05 -18.32
CA ASN A 156 -14.05 -38.52 -19.69
C ASN A 156 -13.56 -39.98 -19.73
N PHE A 157 -12.54 -40.32 -18.93
CA PHE A 157 -12.08 -41.70 -18.81
C PHE A 157 -13.18 -42.66 -18.31
N ALA A 158 -13.93 -42.27 -17.27
CA ALA A 158 -15.03 -43.08 -16.73
C ALA A 158 -16.13 -43.32 -17.77
N VAL A 159 -16.49 -42.29 -18.56
CA VAL A 159 -17.46 -42.41 -19.65
C VAL A 159 -16.97 -43.41 -20.71
N VAL A 160 -15.70 -43.31 -21.11
CA VAL A 160 -15.10 -44.24 -22.08
C VAL A 160 -15.12 -45.68 -21.55
N VAL A 161 -14.78 -45.90 -20.28
CA VAL A 161 -14.81 -47.25 -19.66
C VAL A 161 -16.23 -47.80 -19.61
N VAL A 162 -17.21 -47.04 -19.11
CA VAL A 162 -18.62 -47.48 -19.04
C VAL A 162 -19.17 -47.76 -20.44
N PHE A 163 -18.82 -46.93 -21.42
CA PHE A 163 -19.23 -47.14 -22.80
C PHE A 163 -18.61 -48.40 -23.40
N MET A 164 -17.34 -48.67 -23.11
CA MET A 164 -16.66 -49.90 -23.52
C MET A 164 -17.32 -51.14 -22.91
N ASP A 165 -17.64 -51.10 -21.61
CA ASP A 165 -18.35 -52.17 -20.92
C ASP A 165 -19.76 -52.39 -21.51
N ALA A 166 -20.47 -51.31 -21.85
CA ALA A 166 -21.78 -51.38 -22.50
C ALA A 166 -21.71 -52.03 -23.90
N ILE A 167 -20.71 -51.68 -24.71
CA ILE A 167 -20.46 -52.32 -26.02
C ILE A 167 -20.13 -53.81 -25.83
N ASN A 168 -19.26 -54.14 -24.87
CA ASN A 168 -18.89 -55.53 -24.60
C ASN A 168 -20.11 -56.37 -24.20
N MET A 169 -21.01 -55.84 -23.37
CA MET A 169 -22.26 -56.52 -23.02
C MET A 169 -23.18 -56.72 -24.23
N LEU A 170 -23.31 -55.72 -25.10
CA LEU A 170 -24.11 -55.85 -26.33
C LEU A 170 -23.56 -56.94 -27.26
N ASN A 171 -22.24 -57.03 -27.42
CA ASN A 171 -21.57 -58.04 -28.24
C ASN A 171 -21.62 -59.46 -27.67
N VAL A 172 -21.98 -59.64 -26.39
CA VAL A 172 -22.14 -60.97 -25.77
C VAL A 172 -23.58 -61.47 -25.91
N ILE A 173 -24.55 -60.57 -26.08
CA ILE A 173 -25.98 -60.89 -26.17
C ILE A 173 -26.45 -61.06 -27.62
N TRP A 174 -25.73 -60.47 -28.59
CA TRP A 174 -25.88 -60.68 -30.04
C TRP A 174 -24.79 -61.59 -30.58
#